data_AF-A0A151UIB0-F1
#
_entry.id   AF-A0A151UIB0-F1
#
_cell.length_a   1.000
_cell.length_b   1.000
_cell.length_c   1.000
_cell.angle_alpha   90.00
_cell.angle_beta   90.00
_cell.angle_gamma   90.00
#
_symmetry.space_group_name_H-M   'P 1'
#
loop_
_entity.id
_entity.type
_entity.pdbx_description
1 polymer ?
#
loop_
_entity_poly.entity_id
_entity_poly.type
_entity_poly.pdbx_seq_one_letter_code
_entity_poly.pdbx_strand_id
1 'polypeptide(L)' 'MWDYLKKFYNQESTARRFQLEYEMANFTQRSLSIEEYFSGFQNLWVEYSNIIYVGISDEALSTI' A
#
# COMPACT_ATOMS: atom_id res chain seq x y z
N MET A 1 18.32 -14.43 10.26
CA MET A 1 17.79 -13.15 10.79
C MET A 1 17.21 -12.29 9.66
N TRP A 2 18.01 -11.97 8.65
CA TRP A 2 17.56 -11.18 7.48
C TRP A 2 16.43 -11.84 6.68
N ASP A 3 16.53 -13.13 6.38
CA ASP A 3 15.48 -13.86 5.62
C ASP A 3 14.15 -13.92 6.37
N TYR A 4 14.19 -13.97 7.70
CA TYR A 4 13.00 -13.95 8.54
C TYR A 4 12.31 -12.59 8.48
N LEU A 5 13.08 -11.51 8.62
CA LEU A 5 12.58 -10.13 8.49
C LEU A 5 12.01 -9.89 7.09
N LYS A 6 12.71 -10.33 6.03
CA LYS A 6 12.26 -10.21 4.64
C LYS A 6 10.95 -10.98 4.40
N LYS A 7 10.83 -12.20 4.93
CA LYS A 7 9.60 -13.00 4.83
C LYS A 7 8.44 -12.34 5.57
N PHE A 8 8.65 -11.93 6.82
CA PHE A 8 7.63 -11.28 7.63
C PHE A 8 7.18 -9.95 7.01
N TYR A 9 8.13 -9.13 6.56
CA TYR A 9 7.87 -7.87 5.87
C TYR A 9 7.12 -8.07 4.55
N ASN A 10 7.50 -9.06 3.74
CA ASN A 10 6.79 -9.37 2.50
C ASN A 10 5.38 -9.90 2.74
N GLN A 11 5.19 -10.69 3.80
CA GLN A 11 3.86 -11.19 4.18
C GLN A 11 2.95 -10.06 4.68
N GLU A 12 3.47 -9.20 5.56
CA GLU A 12 2.77 -8.00 6.04
C GLU A 12 2.46 -7.03 4.89
N SER A 13 3.43 -6.76 4.02
CA SER A 13 3.26 -5.95 2.82
C SER A 13 2.18 -6.49 1.89
N THR A 14 2.15 -7.82 1.68
CA THR A 14 1.12 -8.46 0.86
C THR A 14 -0.25 -8.38 1.52
N ALA A 15 -0.35 -8.69 2.82
CA ALA A 15 -1.61 -8.61 3.55
C ALA A 15 -2.16 -7.18 3.60
N ARG A 16 -1.29 -6.20 3.87
CA ARG A 16 -1.65 -4.78 3.90
C ARG A 16 -2.03 -4.26 2.52
N ARG A 17 -1.35 -4.70 1.46
CA ARG A 17 -1.73 -4.39 0.08
C ARG A 17 -3.15 -4.85 -0.23
N PHE A 18 -3.49 -6.11 0.04
CA PHE A 18 -4.84 -6.63 -0.19
C PHE A 18 -5.90 -5.86 0.62
N GLN A 19 -5.59 -5.51 1.86
CA GLN A 19 -6.46 -4.70 2.69
C GLN A 19 -6.71 -3.32 2.07
N LEU A 20 -5.66 -2.64 1.58
CA LEU A 20 -5.78 -1.33 0.92
C LEU A 20 -6.57 -1.42 -0.40
N GLU A 21 -6.37 -2.47 -1.20
CA GLU A 21 -7.17 -2.72 -2.41
C GLU A 21 -8.66 -2.83 -2.07
N TYR A 22 -9.01 -3.56 -1.00
CA TYR A 22 -10.37 -3.66 -0.50
C TYR A 22 -10.92 -2.32 0.01
N GLU A 23 -10.14 -1.60 0.82
CA GLU A 23 -10.54 -0.29 1.37
C GLU A 23 -10.81 0.71 0.24
N MET A 24 -9.91 0.81 -0.75
CA MET A 24 -10.07 1.69 -1.92
C MET A 24 -11.27 1.29 -2.78
N ALA A 25 -11.50 0.00 -3.03
CA ALA A 25 -12.64 -0.47 -3.81
C ALA A 25 -13.99 -0.16 -3.14
N ASN A 26 -14.02 -0.10 -1.82
CA ASN A 26 -15.22 0.22 -1.04
C ASN A 26 -15.26 1.69 -0.56
N PHE A 27 -14.25 2.49 -0.91
CA PHE A 27 -14.16 3.88 -0.49
C PHE A 27 -15.19 4.70 -1.26
N THR A 28 -16.11 5.32 -0.53
CA THR A 28 -17.26 6.05 -1.08
C THR A 28 -17.42 7.38 -0.39
N GLN A 29 -17.89 8.39 -1.12
CA GLN A 29 -18.00 9.75 -0.60
C GLN A 29 -18.97 9.86 0.59
N ARG A 30 -20.10 9.14 0.58
CA ARG A 30 -21.11 9.13 1.65
C ARG A 30 -21.46 10.55 2.12
N SER A 31 -21.23 10.83 3.41
CA SER A 31 -21.48 12.11 4.07
C SER A 31 -20.25 13.03 4.10
N LEU A 32 -19.13 12.62 3.50
CA LEU A 32 -17.91 13.42 3.42
C LEU A 32 -18.09 14.55 2.41
N SER A 33 -17.53 15.71 2.71
CA SER A 33 -17.30 16.72 1.68
C SER A 33 -16.37 16.18 0.58
N ILE A 34 -16.37 16.85 -0.57
CA ILE A 34 -15.50 16.47 -1.70
C ILE A 34 -14.02 16.50 -1.28
N GLU A 35 -13.63 17.49 -0.47
CA GLU A 35 -12.27 17.63 0.03
C GLU A 35 -11.88 16.48 0.95
N GLU A 36 -12.74 16.14 1.92
CA GLU A 36 -12.49 15.03 2.85
C GLU A 36 -12.43 13.69 2.13
N TYR A 37 -13.32 13.47 1.16
CA TYR A 37 -13.29 12.28 0.33
C TYR A 37 -11.98 12.19 -0.47
N PHE A 38 -11.60 13.26 -1.17
CA PHE A 38 -10.39 13.26 -1.97
C PHE A 38 -9.14 13.07 -1.12
N SER A 39 -9.03 13.78 0.00
CA SER A 39 -7.91 13.65 0.95
C SER A 39 -7.83 12.22 1.52
N GLY A 40 -8.97 11.64 1.92
CA GLY A 40 -9.04 10.27 2.42
C GLY A 40 -8.59 9.25 1.39
N PHE A 41 -9.06 9.37 0.14
CA PHE A 41 -8.64 8.49 -0.95
C PHE A 41 -7.15 8.65 -1.27
N GLN A 42 -6.65 9.89 -1.29
CA GLN A 42 -5.24 10.17 -1.56
C GLN A 42 -4.33 9.52 -0.50
N ASN A 43 -4.73 9.49 0.77
CA ASN A 43 -3.97 8.81 1.82
C ASN A 43 -3.87 7.30 1.58
N LEU A 44 -4.98 6.64 1.23
CA LEU A 44 -5.00 5.22 0.88
C LEU A 44 -4.10 4.93 -0.34
N TRP A 45 -4.19 5.80 -1.35
CA TRP A 45 -3.39 5.67 -2.57
C TRP A 45 -1.88 5.81 -2.32
N VAL A 46 -1.47 6.78 -1.50
CA VAL A 46 -0.06 6.99 -1.13
C VAL A 46 0.49 5.75 -0.41
N GLU A 47 -0.24 5.22 0.56
CA GLU A 47 0.18 4.01 1.29
C GLU A 47 0.32 2.80 0.37
N TYR A 48 -0.66 2.58 -0.50
CA TYR A 48 -0.62 1.51 -1.50
C TYR A 48 0.58 1.65 -2.44
N SER A 49 0.80 2.86 -2.97
CA SER A 49 1.90 3.12 -3.89
C SER A 49 3.26 2.87 -3.23
N ASN A 50 3.43 3.25 -1.96
CA ASN A 50 4.66 2.97 -1.21
C ASN A 50 4.91 1.46 -1.12
N ILE A 51 3.89 0.66 -0.84
CA ILE A 51 4.02 -0.80 -0.79
C ILE A 51 4.45 -1.38 -2.15
N ILE A 52 3.88 -0.90 -3.25
CA ILE A 52 4.23 -1.36 -4.60
C ILE A 52 5.66 -0.94 -4.98
N TYR A 53 6.01 0.32 -4.74
CA TYR A 53 7.31 0.87 -5.16
C TYR A 53 8.48 0.47 -4.26
N VAL A 54 8.24 0.14 -2.98
CA VAL A 54 9.27 -0.46 -2.11
C VAL A 54 9.76 -1.78 -2.69
N GLY A 55 8.89 -2.61 -3.27
CA GLY A 55 9.29 -3.85 -3.95
C GLY A 55 10.15 -3.64 -5.20
N ILE A 56 9.85 -2.58 -5.97
CA ILE A 56 10.59 -2.24 -7.21
C ILE A 56 12.01 -1.78 -6.89
N SER A 57 12.22 -1.06 -5.80
CA SER A 57 13.57 -0.61 -5.41
C SER A 57 14.48 -1.78 -5.02
N ASP A 58 13.95 -2.82 -4.37
CA ASP A 58 14.74 -4.00 -3.99
C ASP A 58 15.04 -4.92 -5.18
N GLU A 59 14.11 -5.08 -6.12
CA GLU A 59 14.32 -5.88 -7.35
C GLU A 59 15.27 -5.17 -8.33
N ALA A 60 15.18 -3.85 -8.46
CA ALA A 60 16.09 -3.06 -9.28
C ALA A 60 17.54 -3.11 -8.75
N LEU A 61 17.73 -3.12 -7.44
CA LEU A 61 19.04 -3.29 -6.80
C LEU A 61 19.58 -4.72 -6.87
N SER A 62 18.73 -5.73 -7.11
CA SER A 62 19.15 -7.12 -7.31
C SER A 62 19.64 -7.44 -8.72
N THR A 63 19.52 -6.48 -9.66
CA THR A 63 19.88 -6.67 -11.09
C THR A 63 21.23 -6.01 -11.44
N ILE A 64 21.94 -5.44 -10.46
CA ILE A 64 23.28 -4.85 -10.60
C ILE A 64 24.29 -5.73 -9.85
#